data_AF-T0ZUU2-F1
#
_entry.id   AF-T0ZUU2-F1
#
_cell.length_a   1.000
_cell.length_b   1.000
_cell.length_c   1.000
_cell.angle_alpha   90.00
_cell.angle_beta   90.00
_cell.angle_gamma   90.00
#
_symmetry.space_group_name_H-M   'P 1'
#
loop_
_entity.id
_entity.type
_entity.pdbx_description
1 polymer ?
#
loop_
_entity_poly.entity_id
_entity_poly.type
_entity_poly.pdbx_seq_one_letter_code
_entity_poly.pdbx_strand_id
1 'polypeptide(L)'
;GALEEHVLKTPAAVIVTHDRAFLDATATRIVELDRGCLRSYPGNFATYEARHDEQTAAEDLARRRFEKFWQQEEVWIRKGVEARRTRNEGRVRRLEHLREARAERRDRLGNIRLAMDCGERSGRLVAELTGVGHSFSGKPLIEALSTRIMRGDRVGLI
;
A
#
# COMPACT_ATOMS: atom_id res chain seq x y z
N GLY A 1 8.00 24.11 -5.95
CA GLY A 1 6.61 24.60 -6.11
C GLY A 1 6.26 25.58 -5.00
N ALA A 2 5.24 26.42 -5.19
CA ALA A 2 4.86 27.45 -4.21
C ALA A 2 4.47 26.88 -2.83
N LEU A 3 3.86 25.69 -2.80
CA LEU A 3 3.48 25.01 -1.56
C LEU A 3 4.71 24.50 -0.78
N GLU A 4 5.68 23.89 -1.46
CA GLU A 4 6.92 23.41 -0.84
C GLU A 4 7.70 24.56 -0.18
N GLU A 5 7.81 25.69 -0.89
CA GLU A 5 8.50 26.87 -0.38
C GLU A 5 7.81 27.44 0.87
N HIS A 6 6.48 27.42 0.90
CA HIS A 6 5.71 27.85 2.06
C HIS A 6 5.92 26.92 3.27
N VAL A 7 5.93 25.60 3.04
CA VAL A 7 6.16 24.61 4.09
C VAL A 7 7.56 24.73 4.67
N LEU A 8 8.58 24.92 3.83
CA LEU A 8 9.97 25.09 4.28
C LEU A 8 10.19 26.37 5.11
N LYS A 9 9.37 27.41 4.89
CA LYS A 9 9.40 28.67 5.67
C LYS A 9 8.62 28.57 6.99
N THR A 10 7.78 27.56 7.16
CA THR A 10 6.93 27.39 8.34
C THR A 10 7.73 26.71 9.46
N PRO A 11 7.66 27.19 10.72
CA PRO A 11 8.44 26.62 11.82
C PRO A 11 8.15 25.13 12.10
N ALA A 12 6.89 24.71 11.97
CA ALA A 12 6.49 23.30 12.07
C ALA A 12 5.17 23.08 11.32
N ALA A 13 5.06 21.95 10.62
CA ALA A 13 3.84 21.52 9.93
C ALA A 13 3.65 20.01 10.05
N VAL A 14 2.39 19.57 10.06
CA VAL A 14 2.02 18.16 9.91
C VAL A 14 1.22 18.04 8.63
N ILE A 15 1.68 17.20 7.72
CA ILE A 15 1.12 17.08 6.37
C ILE A 15 0.76 15.62 6.14
N VAL A 16 -0.44 15.39 5.61
CA VAL A 16 -0.91 14.09 5.15
C VAL A 16 -1.04 14.17 3.64
N THR A 17 -0.21 13.41 2.91
CA THR A 17 -0.18 13.41 1.45
C THR A 17 0.27 12.05 0.92
N HIS A 18 -0.08 11.76 -0.34
CA HIS A 18 0.41 10.60 -1.08
C HIS A 18 1.52 10.97 -2.09
N ASP A 19 1.87 12.26 -2.22
CA ASP A 19 2.95 12.71 -3.09
C ASP A 19 4.32 12.44 -2.45
N ARG A 20 5.02 11.45 -2.99
CA ARG A 20 6.33 11.01 -2.51
C ARG A 20 7.41 12.05 -2.77
N ALA A 21 7.37 12.72 -3.94
CA ALA A 21 8.38 13.71 -4.30
C ALA A 21 8.28 14.93 -3.37
N PHE A 22 7.07 15.34 -3.03
CA PHE A 22 6.83 16.38 -2.05
C PHE A 22 7.37 16.02 -0.66
N LEU A 23 7.08 14.79 -0.18
CA LEU A 23 7.58 14.32 1.11
C LEU A 23 9.11 14.21 1.11
N ASP A 24 9.72 13.81 -0.01
CA ASP A 24 11.17 13.76 -0.14
C ASP A 24 11.84 15.13 -0.07
N ALA A 25 11.18 16.15 -0.64
CA ALA A 25 11.69 17.52 -0.64
C ALA A 25 11.48 18.27 0.68
N THR A 26 10.43 17.95 1.44
CA THR A 26 9.99 18.78 2.57
C THR A 26 10.00 18.07 3.93
N ALA A 27 9.88 16.74 3.98
CA ALA A 27 9.71 16.04 5.25
C ALA A 27 11.05 15.85 5.99
N THR A 28 11.04 16.16 7.28
CA THR A 28 12.14 15.87 8.21
C THR A 28 11.89 14.62 9.04
N ARG A 29 10.64 14.15 9.08
CA ARG A 29 10.19 13.00 9.85
C ARG A 29 8.92 12.42 9.23
N ILE A 30 8.92 11.10 9.02
CA ILE A 30 7.74 10.34 8.61
C ILE A 30 7.09 9.71 9.85
N VAL A 31 5.76 9.80 9.92
CA VAL A 31 4.97 9.12 10.95
C VAL A 31 4.05 8.14 10.25
N GLU A 32 4.29 6.85 10.48
CA GLU A 32 3.48 5.76 9.97
C GLU A 32 2.40 5.43 10.99
N LEU A 33 1.15 5.34 10.53
CA LEU A 33 0.04 4.76 11.30
C LEU A 33 -0.31 3.42 10.68
N ASP A 34 0.11 2.34 11.33
CA ASP A 34 -0.20 0.98 10.91
C ASP A 34 -0.89 0.22 12.05
N ARG A 35 -2.07 -0.36 11.78
CA ARG A 35 -2.84 -1.17 12.75
C ARG A 35 -2.99 -0.46 14.11
N GLY A 36 -3.27 0.84 14.13
CA GLY A 36 -3.43 1.60 15.38
C GLY A 36 -2.14 1.85 16.17
N CYS A 37 -0.99 1.44 15.63
CA CYS A 37 0.32 1.75 16.15
C CYS A 37 0.92 2.90 15.34
N LEU A 38 1.40 3.93 16.05
CA LEU A 38 2.18 5.00 15.45
C LEU A 38 3.67 4.68 15.55
N ARG A 39 4.38 4.75 14.44
CA ARG A 39 5.83 4.62 14.37
C ARG A 39 6.41 5.88 13.75
N SER A 40 7.55 6.32 14.26
CA SER A 40 8.19 7.55 13.79
C SER A 40 9.58 7.27 13.25
N TYR A 41 9.83 7.79 12.05
CA TYR A 41 11.06 7.60 11.30
C TYR A 41 11.68 8.97 10.99
N PRO A 42 12.89 9.27 11.49
CA PRO A 42 13.58 10.50 11.12
C PRO A 42 14.06 10.44 9.67
N GLY A 43 14.01 11.57 8.98
CA GLY A 43 14.41 11.70 7.57
C GLY A 43 13.22 11.86 6.63
N ASN A 44 13.54 11.76 5.34
CA ASN A 44 12.61 11.93 4.24
C ASN A 44 11.90 10.61 3.86
N PHE A 45 11.07 10.65 2.82
CA PHE A 45 10.27 9.50 2.41
C PHE A 45 11.13 8.34 1.89
N ALA A 46 12.16 8.60 1.08
CA ALA A 46 13.07 7.59 0.54
C ALA A 46 13.80 6.82 1.65
N THR A 47 14.25 7.52 2.71
CA THR A 47 14.89 6.88 3.87
C THR A 47 13.90 6.01 4.64
N TYR A 48 12.66 6.49 4.78
CA TYR A 48 11.57 5.73 5.37
C TYR A 48 11.25 4.46 4.56
N GLU A 49 11.12 4.57 3.24
CA GLU A 49 10.77 3.45 2.34
C GLU A 49 11.79 2.32 2.47
N ALA A 50 13.10 2.64 2.43
CA ALA A 50 14.15 1.64 2.62
C ALA A 50 14.05 0.91 3.98
N ARG A 51 13.84 1.65 5.07
CA ARG A 51 13.70 1.06 6.42
C ARG A 51 12.43 0.23 6.55
N HIS A 52 11.33 0.72 5.99
CA HIS A 52 10.05 0.03 5.99
C HIS A 52 10.15 -1.30 5.23
N ASP A 53 10.86 -1.33 4.10
CA ASP A 53 11.06 -2.54 3.30
C ASP A 53 11.92 -3.57 4.03
N GLU A 54 13.01 -3.15 4.66
CA GLU A 54 13.84 -4.03 5.52
C GLU A 54 13.02 -4.62 6.68
N GLN A 55 12.24 -3.77 7.36
CA GLN A 55 11.37 -4.21 8.45
C GLN A 55 10.29 -5.18 7.96
N THR A 56 9.67 -4.89 6.83
CA THR A 56 8.66 -5.74 6.20
C THR A 56 9.25 -7.10 5.80
N ALA A 57 10.45 -7.12 5.24
CA ALA A 57 11.15 -8.35 4.87
C ALA A 57 11.49 -9.19 6.11
N ALA A 58 11.95 -8.55 7.20
CA ALA A 58 12.23 -9.21 8.46
C ALA A 58 10.95 -9.80 9.10
N GLU A 59 9.86 -9.04 9.11
CA GLU A 59 8.54 -9.47 9.58
C GLU A 59 8.02 -10.66 8.76
N ASP A 60 8.15 -10.62 7.44
CA ASP A 60 7.75 -11.69 6.52
C ASP A 60 8.58 -12.96 6.75
N LEU A 61 9.88 -12.85 6.97
CA LEU A 61 10.75 -13.99 7.30
C LEU A 61 10.37 -14.60 8.66
N ALA A 62 10.14 -13.77 9.67
CA ALA A 62 9.69 -14.21 10.99
C ALA A 62 8.33 -14.91 10.90
N ARG A 63 7.39 -14.38 10.10
CA ARG A 63 6.09 -14.98 9.84
C ARG A 63 6.24 -16.36 9.20
N ARG A 64 7.06 -16.51 8.15
CA ARG A 64 7.31 -17.81 7.49
C ARG A 64 7.93 -18.83 8.44
N ARG A 65 8.87 -18.43 9.29
CA ARG A 65 9.47 -19.32 10.32
C ARG A 65 8.42 -19.76 11.33
N PHE A 66 7.59 -18.82 11.79
CA PHE A 66 6.50 -19.10 12.72
C PHE A 66 5.46 -20.05 12.11
N GLU A 67 5.08 -19.87 10.85
CA GLU A 67 4.15 -20.77 10.15
C GLU A 67 4.69 -22.19 10.01
N LYS A 68 5.97 -22.37 9.70
CA LYS A 68 6.59 -23.71 9.65
C LYS A 68 6.59 -24.38 11.03
N PHE A 69 6.98 -23.65 12.07
CA PHE A 69 6.91 -24.13 13.44
C PHE A 69 5.48 -24.52 13.82
N TRP A 70 4.50 -23.68 13.45
CA TRP A 70 3.09 -23.90 13.69
C TRP A 70 2.58 -25.20 13.07
N GLN A 71 2.85 -25.41 11.79
CA GLN A 71 2.41 -26.61 11.07
C GLN A 71 2.98 -27.89 11.69
N GLN A 72 4.26 -27.89 12.07
CA GLN A 72 4.88 -29.03 12.74
C GLN A 72 4.18 -29.36 14.05
N GLU A 73 3.84 -28.33 14.82
CA GLU A 73 3.23 -28.56 16.11
C GLU A 73 1.73 -28.92 16.04
N GLU A 74 1.01 -28.36 15.07
CA GLU A 74 -0.37 -28.73 14.81
C GLU A 74 -0.49 -30.21 14.42
N VAL A 75 0.43 -30.70 13.58
CA VAL A 75 0.55 -32.14 13.26
C VAL A 75 0.87 -32.96 14.52
N TRP A 76 1.74 -32.46 15.41
CA TRP A 76 2.08 -33.15 16.65
C TRP A 76 0.88 -33.28 17.61
N ILE A 77 0.09 -32.22 17.82
CA ILE A 77 -1.16 -32.29 18.60
C ILE A 77 -2.13 -33.27 17.97
N ARG A 78 -2.32 -33.20 16.64
CA ARG A 78 -3.31 -34.01 15.92
C ARG A 78 -2.95 -35.49 15.86
N LYS A 79 -1.66 -35.83 15.83
CA LYS A 79 -1.14 -37.21 15.94
C LYS A 79 -1.29 -37.81 17.35
N GLY A 80 -1.81 -37.04 18.30
CA GLY A 80 -2.24 -37.55 19.59
C GLY A 80 -1.20 -37.38 20.69
N VAL A 81 -1.58 -36.62 21.71
CA VAL A 81 -1.02 -36.71 23.07
C VAL A 81 -1.53 -38.00 23.73
N GLU A 82 -1.40 -39.14 23.05
CA GLU A 82 -1.94 -40.42 23.52
C GLU A 82 -0.99 -41.11 24.50
N ALA A 83 0.32 -40.79 24.47
CA ALA A 83 1.30 -41.58 25.21
C ALA A 83 1.76 -41.03 26.58
N ARG A 84 1.70 -39.73 26.89
CA ARG A 84 2.25 -39.18 28.17
C ARG A 84 1.60 -37.86 28.60
N ARG A 85 0.48 -37.94 29.35
CA ARG A 85 -0.29 -36.77 29.81
C ARG A 85 0.44 -35.85 30.80
N THR A 86 1.41 -36.33 31.58
CA THR A 86 2.07 -35.54 32.63
C THR A 86 3.31 -34.76 32.22
N ARG A 87 3.98 -35.10 31.09
CA ARG A 87 5.28 -34.48 30.72
C ARG A 87 5.16 -33.30 29.74
N ASN A 88 4.00 -33.13 29.10
CA ASN A 88 3.83 -32.17 27.99
C ASN A 88 2.75 -31.11 28.20
N GLU A 89 2.12 -31.02 29.37
CA GLU A 89 1.10 -29.99 29.65
C GLU A 89 1.62 -28.57 29.40
N GLY A 90 2.88 -28.28 29.76
CA GLY A 90 3.49 -26.98 29.49
C GLY A 90 3.69 -26.68 28.00
N ARG A 91 3.80 -27.71 27.15
CA ARG A 91 3.87 -27.55 25.69
C ARG A 91 2.48 -27.29 25.12
N VAL A 92 1.45 -27.98 25.62
CA VAL A 92 0.04 -27.74 25.24
C VAL A 92 -0.41 -26.32 25.59
N ARG A 93 -0.17 -25.86 26.83
CA ARG A 93 -0.52 -24.49 27.24
C ARG A 93 0.19 -23.41 26.40
N ARG A 94 1.47 -23.64 26.05
CA ARG A 94 2.20 -22.73 25.15
C ARG A 94 1.54 -22.64 23.77
N LEU A 95 0.98 -23.74 23.27
CA LEU A 95 0.33 -23.76 21.96
C LEU A 95 -1.03 -23.09 21.97
N GLU A 96 -1.80 -23.28 23.05
CA GLU A 96 -3.07 -22.57 23.25
C GLU A 96 -2.84 -21.06 23.28
N HIS A 97 -1.84 -20.59 24.03
CA HIS A 97 -1.46 -19.17 24.05
C HIS A 97 -1.02 -18.67 22.66
N LEU A 98 -0.33 -19.50 21.88
CA LEU A 98 0.05 -19.14 20.51
C LEU A 98 -1.14 -19.13 19.53
N ARG A 99 -2.24 -19.87 19.79
CA ARG A 99 -3.49 -19.77 19.02
C ARG A 99 -4.16 -18.43 19.25
N GLU A 100 -4.27 -18.01 20.51
CA GLU A 100 -4.87 -16.74 20.90
C GLU A 100 -4.08 -15.57 20.28
N ALA A 101 -2.75 -15.57 20.43
CA ALA A 101 -1.89 -14.55 19.84
C ALA A 101 -1.97 -14.48 18.30
N ARG A 102 -2.35 -15.58 17.63
CA ARG A 102 -2.60 -15.60 16.18
C ARG A 102 -3.98 -15.03 15.84
N ALA A 103 -5.01 -15.34 16.63
CA ALA A 103 -6.37 -14.83 16.41
C ALA A 103 -6.44 -13.30 16.57
N GLU A 104 -5.62 -12.72 17.44
CA GLU A 104 -5.55 -11.26 17.63
C GLU A 104 -4.76 -10.52 16.54
N ARG A 105 -3.99 -11.22 15.70
CA ARG A 105 -3.28 -10.58 14.57
C ARG A 105 -4.29 -10.16 13.51
N ARG A 106 -4.52 -8.85 13.38
CA ARG A 106 -5.14 -8.28 12.18
C ARG A 106 -4.24 -8.54 10.97
N ASP A 107 -4.75 -9.34 10.04
CA ASP A 107 -4.11 -9.55 8.75
C ASP A 107 -3.98 -8.23 8.00
N ARG A 108 -2.91 -8.11 7.17
CA ARG A 108 -2.78 -7.00 6.24
C ARG A 108 -4.03 -6.97 5.37
N LEU A 109 -4.62 -5.78 5.19
CA LEU A 109 -5.61 -5.57 4.13
C LEU A 109 -4.98 -6.07 2.82
N GLY A 110 -5.56 -7.15 2.28
CA GLY A 110 -5.05 -7.78 1.07
C GLY A 110 -5.15 -6.85 -0.13
N ASN A 111 -4.36 -7.13 -1.17
CA ASN A 111 -4.32 -6.39 -2.43
C ASN A 111 -5.72 -5.94 -2.85
N ILE A 112 -5.94 -4.62 -2.93
CA ILE A 112 -7.15 -4.05 -3.51
C ILE A 112 -7.13 -4.42 -5.00
N ARG A 113 -7.94 -5.41 -5.37
CA ARG A 113 -8.17 -5.74 -6.79
C ARG A 113 -9.20 -4.76 -7.33
N LEU A 114 -8.71 -3.64 -7.86
CA LEU A 114 -9.54 -2.74 -8.67
C LEU A 114 -9.79 -3.43 -10.02
N ALA A 115 -10.90 -4.16 -10.12
CA ALA A 115 -11.39 -4.63 -11.41
C ALA A 115 -12.00 -3.42 -12.13
N MET A 116 -11.32 -2.93 -13.17
CA MET A 116 -11.92 -1.93 -14.05
C MET A 116 -12.89 -2.65 -14.98
N ASP A 117 -14.16 -2.26 -14.93
CA ASP A 117 -15.14 -2.70 -15.91
C ASP A 117 -14.81 -2.04 -17.26
N CYS A 118 -14.22 -2.83 -18.15
CA CYS A 118 -14.05 -2.42 -19.53
C CYS A 118 -15.39 -2.65 -20.24
N GLY A 119 -16.19 -1.58 -20.33
CA GLY A 119 -17.51 -1.57 -20.97
C GLY A 119 -17.52 -2.08 -22.42
N GLU A 120 -18.66 -2.01 -23.08
CA GLU A 120 -18.89 -2.64 -24.38
C GLU A 120 -17.83 -2.30 -25.44
N ARG A 121 -17.52 -3.30 -26.29
CA ARG A 121 -16.48 -3.18 -27.32
C ARG A 121 -16.84 -2.09 -28.33
N SER A 122 -16.21 -0.93 -28.21
CA SER A 122 -16.29 0.13 -29.21
C SER A 122 -15.63 -0.27 -30.54
N GLY A 123 -16.00 0.42 -31.62
CA GLY A 123 -15.42 0.27 -32.95
C GLY A 123 -13.90 0.52 -32.99
N ARG A 124 -13.28 0.32 -34.16
CA ARG A 124 -11.82 0.51 -34.32
C ARG A 124 -11.41 1.98 -34.14
N LEU A 125 -12.23 2.90 -34.63
CA LEU A 125 -12.11 4.34 -34.40
C LEU A 125 -13.03 4.72 -33.23
N VAL A 126 -12.46 5.37 -32.20
CA VAL A 126 -13.22 5.78 -31.01
C VAL A 126 -13.58 7.27 -31.09
N ALA A 127 -12.64 8.12 -31.49
CA ALA A 127 -12.89 9.54 -31.72
C ALA A 127 -11.97 10.10 -32.81
N GLU A 128 -12.47 11.05 -33.59
CA GLU A 128 -11.70 11.82 -34.57
C GLU A 128 -12.08 13.29 -34.41
N LEU A 129 -11.08 14.14 -34.18
CA LEU A 129 -11.20 15.57 -34.02
C LEU A 129 -10.43 16.23 -35.15
N THR A 130 -11.05 17.21 -35.81
CA THR A 130 -10.44 17.96 -36.90
C THR A 130 -10.68 19.45 -36.69
N GLY A 131 -9.60 20.19 -36.44
CA GLY A 131 -9.63 21.65 -36.27
C GLY A 131 -10.53 22.13 -35.13
N VAL A 132 -10.68 21.35 -34.07
CA VAL A 132 -11.61 21.66 -32.98
C VAL A 132 -11.08 22.84 -32.17
N GLY A 133 -11.92 23.86 -32.01
CA GLY A 133 -11.69 24.99 -31.14
C GLY A 133 -12.75 25.07 -30.05
N HIS A 134 -12.35 25.43 -28.83
CA HIS A 134 -13.28 25.66 -27.73
C HIS A 134 -12.84 26.86 -26.90
N SER A 135 -13.81 27.70 -26.53
CA SER A 135 -13.59 28.86 -25.66
C SER A 135 -14.59 28.84 -24.52
N PHE A 136 -14.13 29.21 -23.33
CA PHE A 136 -14.97 29.35 -22.15
C PHE A 136 -14.94 30.80 -21.68
N SER A 137 -16.10 31.44 -21.59
CA SER A 137 -16.24 32.86 -21.23
C SER A 137 -15.33 33.80 -22.03
N GLY A 138 -15.19 33.54 -23.34
CA GLY A 138 -14.38 34.35 -24.25
C GLY A 138 -12.87 34.10 -24.20
N LYS A 139 -12.38 33.21 -23.33
CA LYS A 139 -10.97 32.78 -23.32
C LYS A 139 -10.82 31.50 -24.15
N PRO A 140 -9.99 31.48 -25.21
CA PRO A 140 -9.74 30.25 -25.96
C PRO A 140 -9.01 29.25 -25.06
N LEU A 141 -9.56 28.04 -24.94
CA LEU A 141 -8.96 26.92 -24.20
C LEU A 141 -8.34 25.90 -25.14
N ILE A 142 -8.94 25.71 -26.32
CA ILE A 142 -8.48 24.79 -27.36
C ILE A 142 -8.49 25.54 -28.68
N GLU A 143 -7.39 25.51 -29.40
CA GLU A 143 -7.25 26.10 -30.73
C GLU A 143 -6.77 25.04 -31.72
N ALA A 144 -7.55 24.83 -32.79
CA ALA A 144 -7.22 23.97 -33.92
C ALA A 144 -6.76 22.53 -33.56
N LEU A 145 -7.32 21.93 -32.51
CA LEU A 145 -6.97 20.57 -32.10
C LEU A 145 -7.47 19.57 -33.14
N SER A 146 -6.52 18.84 -33.72
CA SER A 146 -6.80 17.72 -34.63
C SER A 146 -6.13 16.47 -34.08
N THR A 147 -6.90 15.45 -33.77
CA THR A 147 -6.38 14.19 -33.22
C THR A 147 -7.30 13.03 -33.52
N ARG A 148 -6.74 11.82 -33.59
CA ARG A 148 -7.47 10.59 -33.86
C ARG A 148 -7.17 9.59 -32.75
N ILE A 149 -8.22 9.17 -32.06
CA ILE A 149 -8.15 8.22 -30.95
C ILE A 149 -8.69 6.88 -31.43
N MET A 150 -7.82 5.89 -31.42
CA MET A 150 -8.11 4.52 -31.81
C MET A 150 -8.39 3.66 -30.58
N ARG A 151 -9.06 2.53 -30.79
CA ARG A 151 -9.32 1.61 -29.68
C ARG A 151 -8.01 1.05 -29.11
N GLY A 152 -7.83 1.22 -27.81
CA GLY A 152 -6.64 0.76 -27.08
C GLY A 152 -5.62 1.87 -26.79
N ASP A 153 -5.81 3.06 -27.37
CA ASP A 153 -4.97 4.21 -27.07
C ASP A 153 -5.13 4.63 -25.61
N ARG A 154 -4.00 4.96 -24.98
CA ARG A 154 -3.95 5.52 -23.63
C ARG A 154 -3.60 6.99 -23.75
N VAL A 155 -4.60 7.85 -23.67
CA VAL A 155 -4.43 9.31 -23.78
C VAL A 155 -4.32 9.90 -22.38
N GLY A 156 -3.16 10.46 -22.05
CA GLY A 156 -2.96 11.25 -20.84
C GLY A 156 -3.30 12.71 -21.10
N LEU A 157 -4.15 13.29 -20.26
CA LEU A 157 -4.39 14.73 -20.22
C LEU A 157 -3.58 15.27 -19.02
N ILE A 158 -2.68 16.21 -19.27
CA ILE A 158 -1.82 16.84 -18.25
C ILE A 158 -2.17 18.32 -18.17
#